data_AF-A0A2U3P3L0-F1
#
_entry.id   AF-A0A2U3P3L0-F1
#
_cell.length_a   1.000
_cell.length_b   1.000
_cell.length_c   1.000
_cell.angle_alpha   90.00
_cell.angle_beta   90.00
_cell.angle_gamma   90.00
#
_symmetry.space_group_name_H-M   'P 1'
#
loop_
_entity.id
_entity.type
_entity.pdbx_description
1 polymer ?
#
loop_
_entity_poly.entity_id
_entity_poly.type
_entity_poly.pdbx_seq_one_letter_code
_entity_poly.pdbx_strand_id
1 'polypeptide(L)'
;VLKYAAAAPIVLGLGMAAEVLVGPARAPADPALSASAVAPGHPVNIISRAGWGADESIRRGIPRCGNGIRAGIVHHSATGNGYAPTDSAAIVRSIYECHTLTHGWGDIGYNALVDKYGQIFEGRFGGITKPVEGIHTGGFNTDTWAVCMIGDLSQAPPTPEQLRAVGQLLGWRLAMDTVNPNGTVVLTSAGGPNTRFPQGATPTLPSIFAHRDVGDTACPGNAGYAFMERIRDIAARFKQVPNAQDLAESMQGGAIYARWQAMGGMTGRLGAPTSPEAPSGDSIRYVVFANGAIYWSPATGAQPLTGRIYEAWATLRYERGELGLPTSAEIEEPEWIVQNFQHGTLNFNRRTSTVMTVIDGVASVVPPPPVGGPPVQLERFSAARNPVV
;
A
#
# COMPACT_ATOMS: atom_id res chain seq x y z
N VAL A 1 8.67 -32.93 -70.57
CA VAL A 1 7.62 -32.28 -69.74
C VAL A 1 7.88 -32.64 -68.29
N LEU A 2 8.53 -31.77 -67.52
CA LEU A 2 8.53 -31.81 -66.06
C LEU A 2 8.76 -30.37 -65.58
N LYS A 3 7.73 -29.78 -64.99
CA LYS A 3 7.72 -28.40 -64.48
C LYS A 3 7.97 -28.43 -62.97
N TYR A 4 8.80 -27.49 -62.53
CA TYR A 4 9.01 -27.10 -61.13
C TYR A 4 7.72 -26.60 -60.48
N ALA A 5 7.48 -26.99 -59.22
CA ALA A 5 6.56 -26.32 -58.31
C ALA A 5 7.32 -26.00 -57.01
N ALA A 6 7.41 -24.71 -56.70
CA ALA A 6 7.97 -24.19 -55.46
C ALA A 6 6.92 -24.31 -54.34
N ALA A 7 7.34 -24.86 -53.18
CA ALA A 7 6.55 -24.86 -51.97
C ALA A 7 6.81 -23.56 -51.17
N ALA A 8 5.74 -22.86 -50.82
CA ALA A 8 5.76 -21.69 -49.94
C ALA A 8 5.95 -22.11 -48.47
N PRO A 9 6.63 -21.33 -47.62
CA PRO A 9 6.71 -21.62 -46.19
C PRO A 9 5.42 -21.15 -45.50
N ILE A 10 4.85 -22.05 -44.71
CA ILE A 10 3.76 -21.80 -43.77
C ILE A 10 4.33 -20.95 -42.63
N VAL A 11 3.86 -19.71 -42.49
CA VAL A 11 4.12 -18.88 -41.31
C VAL A 11 3.12 -19.27 -40.23
N LEU A 12 3.57 -20.07 -39.27
CA LEU A 12 2.85 -20.32 -38.03
C LEU A 12 2.87 -19.05 -37.17
N GLY A 13 1.69 -18.44 -36.99
CA GLY A 13 1.50 -17.31 -36.10
C GLY A 13 1.73 -17.72 -34.65
N LEU A 14 2.76 -17.13 -34.03
CA LEU A 14 3.01 -17.23 -32.60
C LEU A 14 2.00 -16.34 -31.86
N GLY A 15 0.93 -16.95 -31.35
CA GLY A 15 0.16 -16.37 -30.27
C GLY A 15 1.04 -16.32 -29.02
N MET A 16 1.21 -15.13 -28.45
CA MET A 16 1.95 -14.93 -27.20
C MET A 16 1.13 -15.52 -26.05
N ALA A 17 1.38 -16.79 -25.74
CA ALA A 17 1.00 -17.38 -24.47
C ALA A 17 1.78 -16.69 -23.35
N ALA A 18 1.11 -16.40 -22.23
CA ALA A 18 1.79 -16.10 -20.99
C ALA A 18 2.59 -17.35 -20.58
N GLU A 19 3.88 -17.36 -20.89
CA GLU A 19 4.78 -18.39 -20.37
C GLU A 19 4.90 -18.19 -18.85
N VAL A 20 4.55 -19.24 -18.11
CA VAL A 20 4.86 -19.37 -16.69
C VAL A 20 6.37 -19.25 -16.57
N LEU A 21 6.84 -18.14 -16.00
CA LEU A 21 8.22 -17.98 -15.57
C LEU A 21 8.49 -19.03 -14.48
N VAL A 22 9.06 -20.17 -14.87
CA VAL A 22 9.79 -21.04 -13.94
C VAL A 22 10.94 -20.19 -13.41
N GLY A 23 10.83 -19.79 -12.14
CA GLY A 23 11.70 -18.77 -11.55
C GLY A 23 13.19 -19.14 -11.67
N PRO A 24 14.08 -18.15 -11.87
CA PRO A 24 15.50 -18.39 -11.83
C PRO A 24 15.93 -18.85 -10.42
N ALA A 25 17.07 -19.53 -10.34
CA ALA A 25 17.68 -19.92 -9.07
C ALA A 25 17.75 -18.72 -8.11
N ARG A 26 17.40 -18.96 -6.84
CA ARG A 26 17.26 -17.97 -5.77
C ARG A 26 18.53 -17.09 -5.69
N ALA A 27 18.40 -15.85 -6.15
CA ALA A 27 19.40 -14.81 -5.89
C ALA A 27 19.55 -14.60 -4.37
N PRO A 28 20.71 -14.14 -3.87
CA PRO A 28 20.83 -13.75 -2.47
C PRO A 28 19.76 -12.70 -2.15
N ALA A 29 19.06 -12.87 -1.03
CA ALA A 29 18.05 -11.93 -0.58
C ALA A 29 18.68 -10.55 -0.38
N ASP A 30 18.03 -9.50 -0.88
CA ASP A 30 18.48 -8.14 -0.62
C ASP A 30 18.33 -7.85 0.89
N PRO A 31 19.24 -7.07 1.49
CA PRO A 31 18.99 -6.53 2.82
C PRO A 31 17.63 -5.82 2.82
N ALA A 32 16.91 -5.86 3.95
CA ALA A 32 15.63 -5.20 4.08
C ALA A 32 15.76 -3.77 3.54
N LEU A 33 15.11 -3.49 2.41
CA LEU A 33 15.07 -2.15 1.86
C LEU A 33 14.38 -1.32 2.92
N SER A 34 15.16 -0.55 3.68
CA SER A 34 14.65 0.38 4.67
C SER A 34 13.61 1.19 3.93
N ALA A 35 12.33 0.96 4.26
CA ALA A 35 11.25 1.80 3.81
C ALA A 35 11.71 3.23 4.07
N SER A 36 12.04 3.99 3.02
CA SER A 36 12.37 5.40 3.20
C SER A 36 11.19 5.99 3.96
N ALA A 37 11.49 6.60 5.11
CA ALA A 37 10.46 7.10 5.99
C ALA A 37 9.48 7.94 5.17
N VAL A 38 8.18 7.66 5.30
CA VAL A 38 7.13 8.43 4.64
C VAL A 38 7.30 9.89 5.09
N ALA A 39 7.77 10.74 4.18
CA ALA A 39 7.85 12.17 4.45
C ALA A 39 6.41 12.69 4.68
N PRO A 40 6.18 13.54 5.71
CA PRO A 40 4.88 14.15 5.91
C PRO A 40 4.38 14.81 4.61
N GLY A 41 3.21 14.39 4.11
CA GLY A 41 2.64 14.90 2.85
C GLY A 41 2.95 14.08 1.59
N HIS A 42 3.72 12.99 1.67
CA HIS A 42 3.83 12.00 0.59
C HIS A 42 2.97 10.77 0.92
N PRO A 43 1.83 10.55 0.25
CA PRO A 43 0.83 9.57 0.71
C PRO A 43 1.16 8.13 0.33
N VAL A 44 2.25 7.89 -0.40
CA VAL A 44 2.65 6.58 -0.92
C VAL A 44 4.18 6.46 -0.87
N ASN A 45 4.70 5.45 -0.17
CA ASN A 45 6.14 5.19 -0.14
C ASN A 45 6.56 4.45 -1.42
N ILE A 46 7.47 5.04 -2.20
CA ILE A 46 7.89 4.51 -3.51
C ILE A 46 9.39 4.21 -3.45
N ILE A 47 9.75 2.96 -3.71
CA ILE A 47 11.12 2.50 -3.90
C ILE A 47 11.55 2.96 -5.30
N SER A 48 12.45 3.93 -5.36
CA SER A 48 12.97 4.48 -6.61
C SER A 48 13.73 3.44 -7.42
N ARG A 49 13.98 3.73 -8.70
CA ARG A 49 14.84 2.90 -9.57
C ARG A 49 16.20 2.58 -8.95
N ALA A 50 16.86 3.58 -8.37
CA ALA A 50 18.10 3.37 -7.64
C ALA A 50 17.90 2.50 -6.38
N GLY A 51 16.78 2.68 -5.67
CA GLY A 51 16.45 1.94 -4.45
C GLY A 51 16.26 0.44 -4.66
N TRP A 52 15.71 0.00 -5.80
CA TRP A 52 15.62 -1.43 -6.14
C TRP A 52 16.78 -1.94 -7.00
N GLY A 53 17.76 -1.09 -7.31
CA GLY A 53 18.96 -1.48 -8.05
C GLY A 53 18.75 -1.65 -9.55
N ALA A 54 18.03 -0.74 -10.19
CA ALA A 54 17.88 -0.71 -11.65
C ALA A 54 19.25 -0.60 -12.34
N ASP A 55 19.57 -1.54 -13.22
CA ASP A 55 20.72 -1.42 -14.11
C ASP A 55 20.37 -0.45 -15.26
N GLU A 56 20.70 0.82 -15.09
CA GLU A 56 20.41 1.83 -16.12
C GLU A 56 21.22 1.63 -17.42
N SER A 57 22.23 0.75 -17.44
CA SER A 57 23.05 0.49 -18.63
C SER A 57 22.34 -0.35 -19.70
N ILE A 58 21.35 -1.16 -19.30
CA ILE A 58 20.53 -1.96 -20.23
C ILE A 58 19.30 -1.19 -20.74
N ARG A 59 19.03 0.00 -20.20
CA ARG A 59 17.98 0.90 -20.69
C ARG A 59 18.36 1.49 -22.05
N ARG A 60 17.40 1.60 -22.95
CA ARG A 60 17.56 2.21 -24.27
C ARG A 60 16.45 3.19 -24.56
N GLY A 61 16.79 4.24 -25.30
CA GLY A 61 15.86 5.28 -25.69
C GLY A 61 15.55 6.29 -24.59
N ILE A 62 14.84 7.34 -24.99
CA ILE A 62 14.41 8.44 -24.13
C ILE A 62 12.92 8.23 -23.81
N PRO A 63 12.49 8.38 -22.56
CA PRO A 63 11.08 8.24 -22.22
C PRO A 63 10.25 9.29 -22.96
N ARG A 64 9.16 8.83 -23.56
CA ARG A 64 8.13 9.73 -24.09
C ARG A 64 7.24 10.16 -22.94
N CYS A 65 6.98 11.46 -22.86
CA CYS A 65 6.05 12.02 -21.88
C CYS A 65 4.89 12.68 -22.64
N GLY A 66 3.67 12.36 -22.24
CA GLY A 66 2.48 13.08 -22.67
C GLY A 66 2.31 14.42 -21.94
N ASN A 67 1.17 15.06 -22.15
CA ASN A 67 0.79 16.30 -21.45
C ASN A 67 0.01 16.04 -20.15
N GLY A 68 -0.33 14.78 -19.89
CA GLY A 68 -1.11 14.33 -18.73
C GLY A 68 -1.51 12.87 -18.93
N ILE A 69 -2.13 12.26 -17.91
CA ILE A 69 -2.77 10.95 -18.05
C ILE A 69 -4.28 11.10 -17.92
N ARG A 70 -5.01 10.22 -18.59
CA ARG A 70 -6.47 10.15 -18.59
C ARG A 70 -7.01 8.88 -17.95
N ALA A 71 -6.17 7.84 -17.79
CA ALA A 71 -6.56 6.59 -17.17
C ALA A 71 -5.40 5.78 -16.57
N GLY A 72 -5.73 4.92 -15.62
CA GLY A 72 -4.84 3.91 -15.05
C GLY A 72 -5.13 2.52 -15.63
N ILE A 73 -4.08 1.74 -15.92
CA ILE A 73 -4.22 0.34 -16.37
C ILE A 73 -3.61 -0.62 -15.34
N VAL A 74 -4.39 -1.60 -14.92
CA VAL A 74 -3.95 -2.63 -13.96
C VAL A 74 -3.51 -3.89 -14.69
N HIS A 75 -2.32 -4.37 -14.32
CA HIS A 75 -1.69 -5.59 -14.81
C HIS A 75 -1.36 -6.54 -13.66
N HIS A 76 -1.03 -7.78 -14.00
CA HIS A 76 -0.25 -8.65 -13.13
C HIS A 76 1.04 -9.09 -13.85
N SER A 77 2.05 -9.53 -13.10
CA SER A 77 3.31 -9.99 -13.69
C SER A 77 3.28 -11.45 -14.15
N ALA A 78 2.30 -12.23 -13.68
CA ALA A 78 2.24 -13.70 -13.85
C ALA A 78 3.47 -14.45 -13.32
N THR A 79 4.23 -13.83 -12.41
CA THR A 79 5.34 -14.48 -11.70
C THR A 79 4.83 -15.31 -10.52
N GLY A 80 5.62 -16.25 -10.00
CA GLY A 80 5.22 -17.05 -8.84
C GLY A 80 4.91 -16.21 -7.58
N ASN A 81 4.06 -16.73 -6.70
CA ASN A 81 3.63 -16.04 -5.47
C ASN A 81 4.46 -16.41 -4.22
N GLY A 82 5.38 -17.37 -4.32
CA GLY A 82 6.13 -17.95 -3.20
C GLY A 82 7.39 -17.16 -2.77
N TYR A 83 7.35 -15.82 -2.78
CA TYR A 83 8.49 -14.96 -2.46
C TYR A 83 8.32 -14.24 -1.11
N ALA A 84 9.43 -13.83 -0.48
CA ALA A 84 9.48 -13.00 0.73
C ALA A 84 9.60 -11.50 0.37
N PRO A 85 9.36 -10.55 1.30
CA PRO A 85 9.44 -9.11 0.98
C PRO A 85 10.85 -8.68 0.49
N THR A 86 11.89 -9.32 1.02
CA THR A 86 13.28 -9.09 0.62
C THR A 86 13.59 -9.56 -0.81
N ASP A 87 12.75 -10.41 -1.39
CA ASP A 87 12.92 -10.91 -2.75
C ASP A 87 12.29 -9.97 -3.79
N SER A 88 11.43 -9.03 -3.39
CA SER A 88 10.62 -8.22 -4.29
C SER A 88 11.45 -7.37 -5.26
N ALA A 89 12.54 -6.76 -4.80
CA ALA A 89 13.42 -5.98 -5.67
C ALA A 89 14.14 -6.85 -6.71
N ALA A 90 14.55 -8.07 -6.34
CA ALA A 90 15.12 -9.03 -7.28
C ALA A 90 14.10 -9.46 -8.35
N ILE A 91 12.83 -9.62 -7.99
CA ILE A 91 11.75 -9.91 -8.95
C ILE A 91 11.56 -8.73 -9.92
N VAL A 92 11.56 -7.49 -9.43
CA VAL A 92 11.47 -6.30 -10.28
C VAL A 92 12.65 -6.23 -11.27
N ARG A 93 13.89 -6.51 -10.82
CA ARG A 93 15.07 -6.59 -11.70
C ARG A 93 14.91 -7.68 -12.76
N SER A 94 14.41 -8.87 -12.39
CA SER A 94 14.16 -9.94 -13.35
C SER A 94 13.11 -9.58 -14.41
N ILE A 95 12.01 -8.90 -14.03
CA ILE A 95 11.02 -8.38 -14.99
C ILE A 95 11.67 -7.35 -15.91
N TYR A 96 12.50 -6.46 -15.36
CA TYR A 96 13.19 -5.44 -16.12
C TYR A 96 14.16 -6.02 -17.17
N GLU A 97 14.98 -7.00 -16.78
CA GLU A 97 15.88 -7.73 -17.68
C GLU A 97 15.11 -8.51 -18.74
N CYS A 98 14.01 -9.17 -18.37
CA CYS A 98 13.15 -9.88 -19.32
C CYS A 98 12.60 -8.93 -20.38
N HIS A 99 12.11 -7.75 -20.00
CA HIS A 99 11.58 -6.77 -20.95
C HIS A 99 12.68 -6.20 -21.86
N THR A 100 13.86 -5.90 -21.31
CA THR A 100 14.94 -5.22 -22.06
C THR A 100 15.80 -6.18 -22.89
N LEU A 101 16.30 -7.23 -22.26
CA LEU A 101 17.26 -8.17 -22.86
C LEU A 101 16.56 -9.26 -23.67
N THR A 102 15.41 -9.76 -23.20
CA THR A 102 14.69 -10.85 -23.89
C THR A 102 13.69 -10.33 -24.91
N HIS A 103 12.85 -9.36 -24.53
CA HIS A 103 11.82 -8.81 -25.43
C HIS A 103 12.32 -7.62 -26.27
N GLY A 104 13.53 -7.13 -26.01
CA GLY A 104 14.14 -6.05 -26.78
C GLY A 104 13.55 -4.66 -26.51
N TRP A 105 12.76 -4.48 -25.45
CA TRP A 105 12.16 -3.19 -25.13
C TRP A 105 13.23 -2.21 -24.62
N GLY A 106 12.88 -0.92 -24.65
CA GLY A 106 13.77 0.14 -24.17
C GLY A 106 13.88 0.20 -22.65
N ASP A 107 12.87 -0.29 -21.94
CA ASP A 107 12.81 -0.26 -20.48
C ASP A 107 11.74 -1.25 -19.99
N ILE A 108 11.57 -1.36 -18.66
CA ILE A 108 10.40 -2.00 -18.06
C ILE A 108 9.12 -1.35 -18.59
N GLY A 109 8.09 -2.18 -18.80
CA GLY A 109 6.91 -1.80 -19.59
C GLY A 109 5.91 -0.96 -18.81
N TYR A 110 5.86 -1.19 -17.49
CA TYR A 110 4.92 -0.61 -16.55
C TYR A 110 5.51 0.66 -15.90
N ASN A 111 4.65 1.60 -15.54
CA ASN A 111 5.09 2.80 -14.82
C ASN A 111 5.43 2.51 -13.35
N ALA A 112 4.72 1.57 -12.74
CA ALA A 112 5.00 1.09 -11.39
C ALA A 112 4.67 -0.39 -11.22
N LEU A 113 5.26 -0.99 -10.20
CA LEU A 113 4.99 -2.36 -9.78
C LEU A 113 4.67 -2.38 -8.29
N VAL A 114 3.76 -3.26 -7.87
CA VAL A 114 3.35 -3.42 -6.47
C VAL A 114 3.39 -4.88 -6.07
N ASP A 115 4.16 -5.20 -5.04
CA ASP A 115 4.26 -6.57 -4.54
C ASP A 115 3.10 -6.95 -3.61
N LYS A 116 3.04 -8.22 -3.20
CA LYS A 116 2.02 -8.74 -2.29
C LYS A 116 2.13 -8.22 -0.84
N TYR A 117 3.16 -7.44 -0.53
CA TYR A 117 3.39 -6.81 0.77
C TYR A 117 3.06 -5.31 0.77
N GLY A 118 2.64 -4.78 -0.38
CA GLY A 118 2.34 -3.36 -0.56
C GLY A 118 3.57 -2.49 -0.82
N GLN A 119 4.74 -3.07 -1.09
CA GLN A 119 5.90 -2.30 -1.53
C GLN A 119 5.68 -1.85 -2.98
N ILE A 120 5.92 -0.56 -3.22
CA ILE A 120 5.69 0.07 -4.52
C ILE A 120 7.04 0.42 -5.13
N PHE A 121 7.26 -0.02 -6.35
CA PHE A 121 8.50 0.16 -7.09
C PHE A 121 8.27 1.09 -8.28
N GLU A 122 9.12 2.09 -8.42
CA GLU A 122 9.17 2.90 -9.64
C GLU A 122 9.60 2.02 -10.81
N GLY A 123 8.72 1.88 -11.80
CA GLY A 123 8.99 1.13 -13.01
C GLY A 123 9.72 1.99 -14.03
N ARG A 124 9.02 2.34 -15.10
CA ARG A 124 9.59 3.01 -16.27
C ARG A 124 10.28 4.34 -15.94
N PHE A 125 11.48 4.50 -16.49
CA PHE A 125 12.31 5.69 -16.36
C PHE A 125 11.62 6.93 -16.93
N GLY A 126 11.88 8.10 -16.33
CA GLY A 126 11.31 9.39 -16.73
C GLY A 126 10.67 10.13 -15.55
N GLY A 127 10.30 9.39 -14.51
CA GLY A 127 9.84 9.88 -13.22
C GLY A 127 8.41 9.46 -12.89
N ILE A 128 8.22 8.90 -11.70
CA ILE A 128 6.92 8.39 -11.21
C ILE A 128 5.77 9.42 -11.22
N THR A 129 6.08 10.71 -11.09
CA THR A 129 5.10 11.81 -11.09
C THR A 129 4.72 12.29 -12.50
N LYS A 130 5.42 11.84 -13.54
CA LYS A 130 5.24 12.33 -14.91
C LYS A 130 4.30 11.43 -15.72
N PRO A 131 3.64 11.96 -16.76
CA PRO A 131 2.85 11.18 -17.71
C PRO A 131 3.76 10.41 -18.70
N VAL A 132 4.63 9.55 -18.18
CA VAL A 132 5.53 8.73 -18.99
C VAL A 132 4.73 7.66 -19.72
N GLU A 133 4.83 7.61 -21.05
CA GLU A 133 4.16 6.61 -21.88
C GLU A 133 4.83 5.25 -21.73
N GLY A 134 4.07 4.24 -21.30
CA GLY A 134 4.50 2.85 -21.13
C GLY A 134 4.60 2.04 -22.43
N ILE A 135 4.92 0.75 -22.29
CA ILE A 135 4.77 -0.26 -23.37
C ILE A 135 4.11 -1.50 -22.73
N HIS A 136 3.00 -1.30 -22.04
CA HIS A 136 2.33 -2.34 -21.26
C HIS A 136 1.05 -2.83 -21.95
N THR A 137 0.41 -1.99 -22.77
CA THR A 137 -0.90 -2.28 -23.36
C THR A 137 -0.92 -1.80 -24.80
N GLY A 138 -0.70 -2.72 -25.73
CA GLY A 138 -0.77 -2.44 -27.17
C GLY A 138 -2.06 -1.73 -27.53
N GLY A 139 -1.97 -0.67 -28.34
CA GLY A 139 -3.10 0.16 -28.71
C GLY A 139 -3.47 1.26 -27.71
N PHE A 140 -3.09 1.16 -26.42
CA PHE A 140 -3.58 2.07 -25.36
C PHE A 140 -2.48 2.59 -24.42
N ASN A 141 -1.22 2.66 -24.85
CA ASN A 141 -0.13 3.23 -24.01
C ASN A 141 -0.21 4.75 -23.88
N THR A 142 -0.70 5.46 -24.90
CA THR A 142 -0.83 6.93 -24.89
C THR A 142 -1.90 7.38 -23.90
N ASP A 143 -1.61 8.46 -23.16
CA ASP A 143 -2.45 9.03 -22.10
C ASP A 143 -2.82 8.08 -20.96
N THR A 144 -2.12 6.95 -20.80
CA THR A 144 -2.37 6.00 -19.71
C THR A 144 -1.15 5.77 -18.83
N TRP A 145 -1.40 5.24 -17.64
CA TRP A 145 -0.36 4.94 -16.64
C TRP A 145 -0.61 3.57 -16.02
N ALA A 146 0.37 2.67 -16.06
CA ALA A 146 0.17 1.30 -15.64
C ALA A 146 0.81 0.94 -14.31
N VAL A 147 0.04 0.18 -13.53
CA VAL A 147 0.51 -0.52 -12.32
C VAL A 147 0.45 -2.02 -12.56
N CYS A 148 1.56 -2.71 -12.31
CA CYS A 148 1.65 -4.17 -12.35
C CYS A 148 1.66 -4.76 -10.94
N MET A 149 0.67 -5.59 -10.62
CA MET A 149 0.65 -6.40 -9.41
C MET A 149 1.61 -7.59 -9.57
N ILE A 150 2.66 -7.65 -8.76
CA ILE A 150 3.64 -8.74 -8.82
C ILE A 150 3.00 -10.00 -8.24
N GLY A 151 2.83 -11.01 -9.11
CA GLY A 151 2.27 -12.32 -8.77
C GLY A 151 1.43 -12.93 -9.90
N ASP A 152 1.11 -14.22 -9.73
CA ASP A 152 0.14 -14.94 -10.53
C ASP A 152 -1.22 -14.83 -9.83
N LEU A 153 -2.04 -13.96 -10.40
CA LEU A 153 -3.38 -13.63 -9.91
C LEU A 153 -4.47 -14.29 -10.76
N SER A 154 -4.14 -15.39 -11.45
CA SER A 154 -5.11 -16.21 -12.17
C SER A 154 -6.09 -16.88 -11.20
N GLN A 155 -5.58 -17.46 -10.10
CA GLN A 155 -6.36 -18.17 -9.08
C GLN A 155 -6.18 -17.57 -7.67
N ALA A 156 -4.97 -17.14 -7.31
CA ALA A 156 -4.71 -16.55 -6.01
C ALA A 156 -5.18 -15.07 -6.00
N PRO A 157 -5.97 -14.64 -5.01
CA PRO A 157 -6.37 -13.24 -4.92
C PRO A 157 -5.17 -12.36 -4.51
N PRO A 158 -5.16 -11.07 -4.92
CA PRO A 158 -4.23 -10.09 -4.37
C PRO A 158 -4.39 -9.98 -2.86
N THR A 159 -3.31 -9.70 -2.14
CA THR A 159 -3.38 -9.45 -0.69
C THR A 159 -4.05 -8.10 -0.40
N PRO A 160 -4.62 -7.91 0.80
CA PRO A 160 -5.15 -6.60 1.21
C PRO A 160 -4.13 -5.46 1.11
N GLU A 161 -2.88 -5.73 1.43
CA GLU A 161 -1.77 -4.77 1.37
C GLU A 161 -1.47 -4.36 -0.08
N GLN A 162 -1.43 -5.33 -1.00
CA GLN A 162 -1.25 -5.07 -2.43
C GLN A 162 -2.40 -4.25 -3.01
N LEU A 163 -3.66 -4.61 -2.71
CA LEU A 163 -4.83 -3.86 -3.18
C LEU A 163 -4.82 -2.41 -2.69
N ARG A 164 -4.48 -2.20 -1.42
CA ARG A 164 -4.36 -0.86 -0.82
C ARG A 164 -3.30 -0.04 -1.54
N ALA A 165 -2.11 -0.61 -1.70
CA ALA A 165 -0.99 0.05 -2.34
C ALA A 165 -1.30 0.41 -3.81
N VAL A 166 -1.90 -0.50 -4.58
CA VAL A 166 -2.32 -0.23 -5.97
C VAL A 166 -3.38 0.87 -6.02
N GLY A 167 -4.42 0.79 -5.20
CA GLY A 167 -5.49 1.78 -5.17
C GLY A 167 -5.00 3.17 -4.75
N GLN A 168 -4.19 3.26 -3.69
CA GLN A 168 -3.61 4.53 -3.24
C GLN A 168 -2.66 5.14 -4.27
N LEU A 169 -1.83 4.32 -4.92
CA LEU A 169 -0.92 4.77 -5.97
C LEU A 169 -1.69 5.33 -7.18
N LEU A 170 -2.72 4.62 -7.65
CA LEU A 170 -3.56 5.09 -8.75
C LEU A 170 -4.36 6.32 -8.36
N GLY A 171 -4.92 6.37 -7.15
CA GLY A 171 -5.62 7.55 -6.64
C GLY A 171 -4.72 8.78 -6.61
N TRP A 172 -3.51 8.64 -6.07
CA TRP A 172 -2.48 9.70 -6.05
C TRP A 172 -2.08 10.14 -7.45
N ARG A 173 -1.82 9.19 -8.34
CA ARG A 173 -1.37 9.52 -9.70
C ARG A 173 -2.48 10.21 -10.48
N LEU A 174 -3.69 9.66 -10.50
CA LEU A 174 -4.84 10.24 -11.21
C LEU A 174 -5.25 11.60 -10.65
N ALA A 175 -5.07 11.81 -9.35
CA ALA A 175 -5.34 13.08 -8.68
C ALA A 175 -4.56 14.27 -9.25
N MET A 176 -3.33 14.04 -9.74
CA MET A 176 -2.48 15.08 -10.34
C MET A 176 -3.04 15.63 -11.66
N ASP A 177 -3.72 14.78 -12.42
CA ASP A 177 -4.33 15.12 -13.70
C ASP A 177 -5.86 15.31 -13.59
N THR A 178 -6.38 15.40 -12.36
CA THR A 178 -7.80 15.61 -12.05
C THR A 178 -8.72 14.54 -12.66
N VAL A 179 -8.23 13.32 -12.81
CA VAL A 179 -9.02 12.18 -13.31
C VAL A 179 -9.82 11.59 -12.15
N ASN A 180 -11.15 11.43 -12.35
CA ASN A 180 -12.01 10.73 -11.40
C ASN A 180 -11.79 9.21 -11.50
N PRO A 181 -11.32 8.51 -10.44
CA PRO A 181 -11.09 7.07 -10.46
C PRO A 181 -12.35 6.22 -10.73
N ASN A 182 -13.53 6.71 -10.32
CA ASN A 182 -14.82 6.07 -10.57
C ASN A 182 -15.49 6.55 -11.88
N GLY A 183 -14.81 7.42 -12.62
CA GLY A 183 -15.30 7.94 -13.89
C GLY A 183 -15.09 6.98 -15.06
N THR A 184 -15.37 7.51 -16.25
CA THR A 184 -15.07 6.86 -17.53
C THR A 184 -14.23 7.77 -18.40
N VAL A 185 -13.56 7.17 -19.38
CA VAL A 185 -12.69 7.82 -20.34
C VAL A 185 -12.99 7.29 -21.75
N VAL A 186 -12.83 8.13 -22.76
CA VAL A 186 -12.78 7.71 -24.16
C VAL A 186 -11.33 7.80 -24.62
N LEU A 187 -10.75 6.66 -25.02
CA LEU A 187 -9.37 6.55 -25.50
C LEU A 187 -9.34 6.08 -26.95
N THR A 188 -8.44 6.63 -27.76
CA THR A 188 -8.25 6.20 -29.15
C THR A 188 -7.24 5.05 -29.21
N SER A 189 -7.66 3.92 -29.77
CA SER A 189 -6.76 2.79 -30.02
C SER A 189 -5.75 3.14 -31.11
N ALA A 190 -4.47 2.97 -30.84
CA ALA A 190 -3.42 2.96 -31.87
C ALA A 190 -3.46 1.69 -32.74
N GLY A 191 -4.34 0.72 -32.43
CA GLY A 191 -4.38 -0.59 -33.06
C GLY A 191 -3.18 -1.45 -32.67
N GLY A 192 -2.96 -2.52 -33.42
CA GLY A 192 -1.85 -3.46 -33.23
C GLY A 192 -2.33 -4.90 -33.04
N PRO A 193 -1.40 -5.86 -33.05
CA PRO A 193 -1.73 -7.29 -33.09
C PRO A 193 -2.32 -7.84 -31.78
N ASN A 194 -2.19 -7.10 -30.66
CA ASN A 194 -2.54 -7.59 -29.33
C ASN A 194 -3.75 -6.86 -28.71
N THR A 195 -4.45 -6.03 -29.49
CA THR A 195 -5.64 -5.29 -29.06
C THR A 195 -6.85 -5.72 -29.88
N ARG A 196 -8.01 -5.83 -29.22
CA ARG A 196 -9.28 -6.10 -29.90
C ARG A 196 -9.85 -4.89 -30.63
N PHE A 197 -9.24 -3.72 -30.42
CA PHE A 197 -9.70 -2.46 -30.99
C PHE A 197 -8.85 -2.06 -32.19
N PRO A 198 -9.42 -1.95 -33.40
CA PRO A 198 -8.68 -1.51 -34.58
C PRO A 198 -8.16 -0.07 -34.39
N GLN A 199 -7.17 0.31 -35.19
CA GLN A 199 -6.62 1.67 -35.16
C GLN A 199 -7.72 2.71 -35.39
N GLY A 200 -7.77 3.73 -34.53
CA GLY A 200 -8.75 4.80 -34.57
C GLY A 200 -10.06 4.52 -33.82
N ALA A 201 -10.29 3.30 -33.33
CA ALA A 201 -11.47 3.00 -32.51
C ALA A 201 -11.41 3.76 -31.18
N THR A 202 -12.57 4.21 -30.67
CA THR A 202 -12.67 5.04 -29.47
C THR A 202 -13.60 4.44 -28.41
N PRO A 203 -13.23 3.32 -27.76
CA PRO A 203 -14.06 2.75 -26.70
C PRO A 203 -14.18 3.68 -25.49
N THR A 204 -15.35 3.60 -24.84
CA THR A 204 -15.56 4.14 -23.49
C THR A 204 -15.15 3.09 -22.47
N LEU A 205 -14.21 3.44 -21.60
CA LEU A 205 -13.62 2.57 -20.59
C LEU A 205 -13.79 3.22 -19.20
N PRO A 206 -13.79 2.45 -18.10
CA PRO A 206 -13.59 3.03 -16.78
C PRO A 206 -12.24 3.77 -16.69
N SER A 207 -12.13 4.83 -15.89
CA SER A 207 -10.87 5.57 -15.71
C SER A 207 -9.73 4.72 -15.14
N ILE A 208 -10.06 3.64 -14.45
CA ILE A 208 -9.12 2.57 -14.07
C ILE A 208 -9.65 1.27 -14.66
N PHE A 209 -8.90 0.64 -15.55
CA PHE A 209 -9.32 -0.58 -16.24
C PHE A 209 -8.20 -1.62 -16.28
N ALA A 210 -8.56 -2.85 -16.60
CA ALA A 210 -7.63 -3.96 -16.67
C ALA A 210 -7.05 -4.11 -18.08
N HIS A 211 -5.86 -4.69 -18.19
CA HIS A 211 -5.29 -5.01 -19.50
C HIS A 211 -6.25 -5.83 -20.38
N ARG A 212 -6.90 -6.85 -19.80
CA ARG A 212 -7.90 -7.67 -20.50
C ARG A 212 -9.11 -6.92 -21.00
N ASP A 213 -9.39 -5.68 -20.58
CA ASP A 213 -10.54 -4.93 -21.09
C ASP A 213 -10.30 -4.45 -22.53
N VAL A 214 -9.03 -4.31 -22.93
CA VAL A 214 -8.63 -3.82 -24.26
C VAL A 214 -7.75 -4.78 -25.06
N GLY A 215 -6.96 -5.62 -24.40
CA GLY A 215 -6.00 -6.53 -25.03
C GLY A 215 -6.45 -7.99 -25.04
N ASP A 216 -5.92 -8.77 -25.99
CA ASP A 216 -6.11 -10.22 -26.08
C ASP A 216 -5.26 -10.95 -25.05
N THR A 217 -5.68 -10.86 -23.80
CA THR A 217 -4.96 -11.38 -22.64
C THR A 217 -5.88 -11.73 -21.48
N ALA A 218 -5.42 -12.62 -20.61
CA ALA A 218 -6.05 -12.87 -19.32
C ALA A 218 -5.58 -11.88 -18.23
N CYS A 219 -4.61 -11.01 -18.47
CA CYS A 219 -4.09 -10.08 -17.46
C CYS A 219 -5.18 -9.12 -16.95
N PRO A 220 -5.37 -8.89 -15.62
CA PRO A 220 -4.50 -9.21 -14.48
C PRO A 220 -4.84 -10.53 -13.77
N GLY A 221 -5.26 -11.56 -14.51
CA GLY A 221 -5.72 -12.84 -13.95
C GLY A 221 -7.16 -12.77 -13.43
N ASN A 222 -7.85 -13.92 -13.33
CA ASN A 222 -9.27 -13.94 -12.96
C ASN A 222 -9.50 -13.51 -11.51
N ALA A 223 -8.67 -13.99 -10.60
CA ALA A 223 -8.73 -13.56 -9.21
C ALA A 223 -8.38 -12.07 -9.07
N GLY A 224 -7.36 -11.57 -9.77
CA GLY A 224 -7.03 -10.13 -9.77
C GLY A 224 -8.14 -9.25 -10.35
N TYR A 225 -8.75 -9.67 -11.46
CA TYR A 225 -9.79 -8.90 -12.15
C TYR A 225 -11.06 -8.71 -11.28
N ALA A 226 -11.36 -9.68 -10.41
CA ALA A 226 -12.48 -9.58 -9.48
C ALA A 226 -12.37 -8.38 -8.50
N PHE A 227 -11.17 -7.82 -8.31
CA PHE A 227 -10.93 -6.69 -7.41
C PHE A 227 -10.85 -5.33 -8.11
N MET A 228 -11.15 -5.23 -9.41
CA MET A 228 -11.06 -3.95 -10.13
C MET A 228 -11.99 -2.87 -9.57
N GLU A 229 -13.19 -3.22 -9.11
CA GLU A 229 -14.09 -2.28 -8.42
C GLU A 229 -13.50 -1.81 -7.09
N ARG A 230 -12.94 -2.75 -6.31
CA ARG A 230 -12.29 -2.42 -5.05
C ARG A 230 -11.09 -1.47 -5.22
N ILE A 231 -10.28 -1.66 -6.27
CA ILE A 231 -9.16 -0.77 -6.60
C ILE A 231 -9.67 0.64 -6.91
N ARG A 232 -10.75 0.76 -7.69
CA ARG A 232 -11.39 2.07 -8.01
C ARG A 232 -11.90 2.77 -6.75
N ASP A 233 -12.56 2.03 -5.86
CA ASP A 233 -13.04 2.57 -4.58
C ASP A 233 -11.90 3.13 -3.71
N ILE A 234 -10.81 2.37 -3.56
CA ILE A 234 -9.65 2.82 -2.79
C ILE A 234 -9.05 4.07 -3.46
N ALA A 235 -8.90 4.08 -4.79
CA ALA A 235 -8.35 5.21 -5.52
C ALA A 235 -9.25 6.46 -5.40
N ALA A 236 -10.57 6.32 -5.45
CA ALA A 236 -11.53 7.42 -5.34
C ALA A 236 -11.50 8.11 -3.97
N ARG A 237 -11.13 7.37 -2.91
CA ARG A 237 -11.01 7.91 -1.55
C ARG A 237 -9.69 8.62 -1.29
N PHE A 238 -8.74 8.58 -2.22
CA PHE A 238 -7.41 9.18 -2.04
C PHE A 238 -7.44 10.67 -1.64
N LYS A 239 -8.36 11.46 -2.18
CA LYS A 239 -8.53 12.90 -1.82
C LYS A 239 -9.43 13.13 -0.61
N GLN A 240 -10.03 12.09 -0.04
CA GLN A 240 -10.98 12.21 1.07
C GLN A 240 -10.24 12.16 2.41
N VAL A 241 -10.77 12.86 3.41
CA VAL A 241 -10.32 12.66 4.80
C VAL A 241 -10.66 11.20 5.18
N PRO A 242 -9.69 10.39 5.61
CA PRO A 242 -9.92 8.99 5.93
C PRO A 242 -11.03 8.85 6.98
N ASN A 243 -12.07 8.10 6.66
CA ASN A 243 -13.06 7.72 7.66
C ASN A 243 -12.53 6.54 8.50
N ALA A 244 -13.26 6.14 9.54
CA ALA A 244 -12.87 5.05 10.42
C ALA A 244 -12.60 3.73 9.67
N GLN A 245 -13.33 3.44 8.59
CA GLN A 245 -13.11 2.24 7.79
C GLN A 245 -11.80 2.34 7.01
N ASP A 246 -11.49 3.49 6.42
CA ASP A 246 -10.23 3.69 5.70
C ASP A 246 -9.03 3.57 6.66
N LEU A 247 -9.15 4.12 7.87
CA LEU A 247 -8.15 3.98 8.93
C LEU A 247 -8.01 2.52 9.38
N ALA A 248 -9.12 1.82 9.62
CA ALA A 248 -9.14 0.41 9.98
C ALA A 248 -8.39 -0.44 8.97
N GLU A 249 -8.69 -0.23 7.69
CA GLU A 249 -8.03 -0.94 6.63
C GLU A 249 -6.54 -0.59 6.57
N SER A 250 -6.14 0.68 6.75
CA SER A 250 -4.72 1.10 6.69
C SER A 250 -3.78 0.36 7.64
N MET A 251 -4.32 -0.21 8.71
CA MET A 251 -3.56 -0.96 9.72
C MET A 251 -3.52 -2.48 9.46
N GLN A 252 -4.27 -2.99 8.47
CA GLN A 252 -4.36 -4.42 8.15
C GLN A 252 -2.97 -5.05 7.98
N GLY A 253 -2.83 -6.26 8.50
CA GLY A 253 -1.55 -6.98 8.53
C GLY A 253 -0.63 -6.59 9.70
N GLY A 254 -0.88 -5.45 10.37
CA GLY A 254 -0.11 -4.99 11.52
C GLY A 254 -0.52 -5.61 12.86
N ALA A 255 0.41 -5.60 13.82
CA ALA A 255 0.17 -6.12 15.17
C ALA A 255 -0.92 -5.33 15.92
N ILE A 256 -1.00 -4.01 15.69
CA ILE A 256 -2.05 -3.16 16.28
C ILE A 256 -3.43 -3.56 15.74
N TYR A 257 -3.56 -3.74 14.42
CA TYR A 257 -4.82 -4.19 13.81
C TYR A 257 -5.24 -5.57 14.30
N ALA A 258 -4.31 -6.53 14.35
CA ALA A 258 -4.58 -7.86 14.87
C ALA A 258 -5.11 -7.82 16.31
N ARG A 259 -4.50 -6.98 17.17
CA ARG A 259 -4.96 -6.78 18.55
C ARG A 259 -6.34 -6.12 18.61
N TRP A 260 -6.57 -5.06 17.82
CA TRP A 260 -7.85 -4.36 17.75
C TRP A 260 -9.00 -5.28 17.28
N GLN A 261 -8.75 -6.09 16.25
CA GLN A 261 -9.71 -7.09 15.76
C GLN A 261 -10.02 -8.15 16.82
N ALA A 262 -9.00 -8.64 17.53
CA ALA A 262 -9.20 -9.58 18.65
C ALA A 262 -10.02 -8.99 19.81
N MET A 263 -10.09 -7.66 19.91
CA MET A 263 -10.89 -6.93 20.90
C MET A 263 -12.29 -6.53 20.38
N GLY A 264 -12.73 -7.08 19.24
CA GLY A 264 -14.05 -6.83 18.66
C GLY A 264 -14.09 -5.73 17.60
N GLY A 265 -12.94 -5.16 17.21
CA GLY A 265 -12.85 -4.21 16.11
C GLY A 265 -13.74 -2.98 16.30
N MET A 266 -14.48 -2.61 15.26
CA MET A 266 -15.29 -1.38 15.20
C MET A 266 -16.38 -1.31 16.30
N THR A 267 -16.88 -2.47 16.73
CA THR A 267 -17.92 -2.59 17.77
C THR A 267 -17.35 -2.95 19.15
N GLY A 268 -16.03 -3.12 19.24
CA GLY A 268 -15.32 -3.48 20.46
C GLY A 268 -15.14 -2.31 21.44
N ARG A 269 -14.51 -2.60 22.59
CA ARG A 269 -14.30 -1.63 23.69
C ARG A 269 -13.54 -0.37 23.26
N LEU A 270 -12.55 -0.52 22.37
CA LEU A 270 -11.79 0.60 21.80
C LEU A 270 -12.61 1.43 20.79
N GLY A 271 -13.55 0.79 20.08
CA GLY A 271 -14.34 1.40 19.03
C GLY A 271 -13.55 1.67 17.74
N ALA A 272 -14.05 2.63 16.96
CA ALA A 272 -13.50 3.04 15.67
C ALA A 272 -12.12 3.71 15.79
N PRO A 273 -11.16 3.43 14.88
CA PRO A 273 -9.92 4.19 14.81
C PRO A 273 -10.20 5.64 14.39
N THR A 274 -9.48 6.57 14.99
CA THR A 274 -9.57 8.01 14.75
C THR A 274 -8.26 8.61 14.26
N SER A 275 -7.17 7.83 14.23
CA SER A 275 -5.90 8.18 13.64
C SER A 275 -5.36 7.05 12.75
N PRO A 276 -4.45 7.34 11.80
CA PRO A 276 -3.60 6.30 11.22
C PRO A 276 -2.63 5.75 12.27
N GLU A 277 -1.97 4.64 11.94
CA GLU A 277 -0.81 4.17 12.71
C GLU A 277 0.35 5.15 12.55
N ALA A 278 0.81 5.70 13.68
CA ALA A 278 1.82 6.74 13.71
C ALA A 278 3.03 6.32 14.55
N PRO A 279 4.24 6.80 14.20
CA PRO A 279 5.42 6.54 15.01
C PRO A 279 5.45 7.40 16.29
N SER A 280 6.00 6.85 17.36
CA SER A 280 6.47 7.64 18.51
C SER A 280 7.95 7.37 18.79
N GLY A 281 8.83 8.25 18.34
CA GLY A 281 10.27 7.94 18.33
C GLY A 281 10.59 6.78 17.37
N ASP A 282 11.75 6.14 17.56
CA ASP A 282 12.31 5.26 16.53
C ASP A 282 11.57 3.92 16.40
N SER A 283 11.18 3.29 17.52
CA SER A 283 10.70 1.90 17.55
C SER A 283 9.25 1.72 17.98
N ILE A 284 8.53 2.80 18.33
CA ILE A 284 7.16 2.72 18.84
C ILE A 284 6.19 3.05 17.71
N ARG A 285 5.08 2.34 17.67
CA ARG A 285 3.92 2.64 16.82
C ARG A 285 2.68 2.74 17.70
N TYR A 286 1.73 3.59 17.32
CA TYR A 286 0.47 3.70 18.04
C TYR A 286 -0.67 4.10 17.12
N VAL A 287 -1.89 3.78 17.55
CA VAL A 287 -3.15 4.18 16.92
C VAL A 287 -4.10 4.66 18.00
N VAL A 288 -4.79 5.77 17.73
CA VAL A 288 -5.86 6.30 18.57
C VAL A 288 -7.20 5.79 18.06
N PHE A 289 -8.05 5.39 18.99
CA PHE A 289 -9.42 4.94 18.77
C PHE A 289 -10.39 5.84 19.53
N ALA A 290 -11.69 5.70 19.24
CA ALA A 290 -12.74 6.49 19.85
C ALA A 290 -12.70 6.46 21.40
N ASN A 291 -12.33 5.32 21.99
CA ASN A 291 -12.37 5.10 23.44
C ASN A 291 -11.01 4.70 24.05
N GLY A 292 -9.89 4.95 23.36
CA GLY A 292 -8.56 4.59 23.86
C GLY A 292 -7.47 4.61 22.80
N ALA A 293 -6.39 3.89 23.05
CA ALA A 293 -5.28 3.73 22.12
C ALA A 293 -4.70 2.32 22.19
N ILE A 294 -3.98 1.92 21.14
CA ILE A 294 -3.07 0.77 21.20
C ILE A 294 -1.67 1.27 20.89
N TYR A 295 -0.71 0.90 21.74
CA TYR A 295 0.71 1.15 21.54
C TYR A 295 1.42 -0.18 21.26
N TRP A 296 2.38 -0.16 20.34
CA TRP A 296 3.20 -1.30 19.98
C TRP A 296 4.68 -0.93 20.02
N SER A 297 5.49 -1.86 20.51
CA SER A 297 6.94 -1.87 20.34
C SER A 297 7.42 -3.33 20.22
N PRO A 298 8.64 -3.57 19.72
CA PRO A 298 9.24 -4.90 19.74
C PRO A 298 9.32 -5.53 21.14
N ALA A 299 9.48 -4.70 22.18
CA ALA A 299 9.63 -5.16 23.56
C ALA A 299 8.29 -5.49 24.24
N THR A 300 7.23 -4.74 23.92
CA THR A 300 5.95 -4.82 24.65
C THR A 300 4.83 -5.52 23.88
N GLY A 301 4.97 -5.66 22.56
CA GLY A 301 3.86 -6.03 21.68
C GLY A 301 2.76 -4.97 21.67
N ALA A 302 1.61 -5.30 21.06
CA ALA A 302 0.48 -4.38 20.92
C ALA A 302 -0.40 -4.41 22.19
N GLN A 303 -0.34 -3.34 22.97
CA GLN A 303 -1.04 -3.23 24.26
C GLN A 303 -2.13 -2.15 24.21
N PRO A 304 -3.38 -2.51 24.53
CA PRO A 304 -4.49 -1.57 24.55
C PRO A 304 -4.52 -0.77 25.86
N LEU A 305 -4.87 0.51 25.78
CA LEU A 305 -5.24 1.33 26.92
C LEU A 305 -6.65 1.88 26.71
N THR A 306 -7.51 1.77 27.71
CA THR A 306 -8.88 2.30 27.66
C THR A 306 -9.27 3.05 28.93
N GLY A 307 -10.38 3.78 28.86
CA GLY A 307 -11.05 4.35 30.03
C GLY A 307 -10.15 5.17 30.95
N ARG A 308 -10.33 5.00 32.26
CA ARG A 308 -9.67 5.79 33.31
C ARG A 308 -8.16 5.61 33.36
N ILE A 309 -7.65 4.43 33.02
CA ILE A 309 -6.20 4.20 32.99
C ILE A 309 -5.57 4.97 31.83
N TYR A 310 -6.17 4.93 30.64
CA TYR A 310 -5.70 5.73 29.50
C TYR A 310 -5.72 7.23 29.80
N GLU A 311 -6.82 7.72 30.39
CA GLU A 311 -6.97 9.11 30.83
C GLU A 311 -5.88 9.53 31.83
N ALA A 312 -5.58 8.69 32.82
CA ALA A 312 -4.55 8.95 33.82
C ALA A 312 -3.13 8.89 33.21
N TRP A 313 -2.86 7.92 32.33
CA TRP A 313 -1.57 7.84 31.65
C TRP A 313 -1.32 9.07 30.75
N ALA A 314 -2.38 9.62 30.15
CA ALA A 314 -2.31 10.85 29.39
C ALA A 314 -1.84 12.05 30.24
N THR A 315 -2.32 12.19 31.49
CA THR A 315 -1.87 13.27 32.40
C THR A 315 -0.41 13.09 32.82
N LEU A 316 0.09 11.85 32.79
CA LEU A 316 1.48 11.50 33.07
C LEU A 316 2.40 11.59 31.83
N ARG A 317 1.97 12.25 30.75
CA ARG A 317 2.73 12.44 29.49
C ARG A 317 2.96 11.17 28.66
N TYR A 318 2.02 10.23 28.73
CA TYR A 318 2.01 9.03 27.87
C TYR A 318 3.34 8.26 27.92
N GLU A 319 3.85 7.80 26.78
CA GLU A 319 5.09 7.01 26.68
C GLU A 319 6.35 7.79 27.04
N ARG A 320 6.25 9.13 27.17
CA ARG A 320 7.34 10.00 27.61
C ARG A 320 7.32 10.26 29.13
N GLY A 321 6.32 9.73 29.82
CA GLY A 321 6.20 9.75 31.26
C GLY A 321 7.13 8.75 31.95
N GLU A 322 7.23 8.85 33.27
CA GLU A 322 8.07 7.96 34.08
C GLU A 322 7.65 6.50 33.99
N LEU A 323 6.38 6.20 33.71
CA LEU A 323 5.88 4.83 33.55
C LEU A 323 6.38 4.13 32.28
N GLY A 324 6.70 4.88 31.22
CA GLY A 324 6.99 4.32 29.89
C GLY A 324 5.78 3.69 29.21
N LEU A 325 6.01 2.67 28.39
CA LEU A 325 4.97 1.96 27.63
C LEU A 325 4.19 0.95 28.47
N PRO A 326 2.91 0.67 28.14
CA PRO A 326 2.21 -0.47 28.70
C PRO A 326 2.89 -1.80 28.34
N THR A 327 2.90 -2.74 29.28
CA THR A 327 3.42 -4.11 29.10
C THR A 327 2.33 -5.16 29.20
N SER A 328 1.11 -4.77 29.58
CA SER A 328 -0.08 -5.61 29.60
C SER A 328 -1.31 -4.86 29.10
N ALA A 329 -2.37 -5.62 28.80
CA ALA A 329 -3.73 -5.07 28.80
C ALA A 329 -4.19 -4.81 30.25
N GLU A 330 -5.35 -4.20 30.40
CA GLU A 330 -6.04 -4.09 31.69
C GLU A 330 -6.29 -5.49 32.30
N ILE A 331 -5.93 -5.64 33.56
CA ILE A 331 -6.17 -6.79 34.40
C ILE A 331 -7.38 -6.43 35.27
N GLU A 332 -8.47 -7.15 35.06
CA GLU A 332 -9.74 -6.92 35.73
C GLU A 332 -9.76 -7.64 37.08
N GLU A 333 -9.80 -6.87 38.17
CA GLU A 333 -9.99 -7.37 39.54
C GLU A 333 -11.34 -6.87 40.12
N PRO A 334 -11.86 -7.47 41.20
CA PRO A 334 -13.16 -7.09 41.75
C PRO A 334 -13.28 -5.61 42.16
N GLU A 335 -12.27 -5.06 42.85
CA GLU A 335 -12.23 -3.65 43.25
C GLU A 335 -11.33 -2.79 42.36
N TRP A 336 -10.41 -3.42 41.62
CA TRP A 336 -9.36 -2.71 40.88
C TRP A 336 -9.37 -3.04 39.40
N ILE A 337 -8.89 -2.11 38.59
CA ILE A 337 -8.40 -2.39 37.25
C ILE A 337 -6.92 -2.02 37.26
N VAL A 338 -6.06 -2.99 36.96
CA VAL A 338 -4.60 -2.82 37.03
C VAL A 338 -4.03 -2.89 35.63
N GLN A 339 -3.08 -2.01 35.30
CA GLN A 339 -2.32 -2.12 34.06
C GLN A 339 -0.85 -1.94 34.34
N ASN A 340 -0.05 -2.86 33.79
CA ASN A 340 1.40 -2.84 33.93
C ASN A 340 2.04 -1.96 32.85
N PHE A 341 3.07 -1.23 33.26
CA PHE A 341 3.92 -0.41 32.42
C PHE A 341 5.39 -0.82 32.63
N GLN A 342 6.29 -0.30 31.80
CA GLN A 342 7.72 -0.64 31.87
C GLN A 342 8.36 -0.32 33.23
N HIS A 343 7.91 0.75 33.89
CA HIS A 343 8.51 1.26 35.12
C HIS A 343 7.52 1.35 36.29
N GLY A 344 6.36 0.71 36.19
CA GLY A 344 5.36 0.77 37.26
C GLY A 344 3.99 0.25 36.85
N THR A 345 2.96 0.60 37.63
CA THR A 345 1.57 0.26 37.31
C THR A 345 0.64 1.46 37.46
N LEU A 346 -0.49 1.42 36.74
CA LEU A 346 -1.65 2.24 37.03
C LEU A 346 -2.78 1.36 37.55
N ASN A 347 -3.35 1.74 38.68
CA ASN A 347 -4.36 0.98 39.41
C ASN A 347 -5.60 1.86 39.60
N PHE A 348 -6.68 1.56 38.88
CA PHE A 348 -7.95 2.25 39.00
C PHE A 348 -8.84 1.56 40.06
N ASN A 349 -9.23 2.30 41.10
CA ASN A 349 -10.16 1.81 42.12
C ASN A 349 -11.61 2.05 41.67
N ARG A 350 -12.39 0.98 41.51
CA ARG A 350 -13.79 1.05 41.07
C ARG A 350 -14.71 1.73 42.08
N ARG A 351 -14.40 1.64 43.38
CA ARG A 351 -15.22 2.19 44.48
C ARG A 351 -15.02 3.69 44.65
N THR A 352 -13.79 4.17 44.59
CA THR A 352 -13.45 5.59 44.79
C THR A 352 -13.30 6.36 43.49
N SER A 353 -13.29 5.68 42.34
CA SER A 353 -13.00 6.25 41.02
C SER A 353 -11.64 6.97 40.94
N THR A 354 -10.68 6.57 41.76
CA THR A 354 -9.32 7.13 41.76
C THR A 354 -8.36 6.25 40.98
N VAL A 355 -7.39 6.86 40.31
CA VAL A 355 -6.27 6.13 39.70
C VAL A 355 -5.03 6.38 40.55
N MET A 356 -4.33 5.32 40.91
CA MET A 356 -3.04 5.39 41.58
C MET A 356 -1.94 4.93 40.63
N THR A 357 -0.82 5.63 40.63
CA THR A 357 0.42 5.13 40.04
C THR A 357 1.27 4.47 41.11
N VAL A 358 1.98 3.40 40.76
CA VAL A 358 2.98 2.76 41.62
C VAL A 358 4.28 2.67 40.84
N ILE A 359 5.29 3.44 41.25
CA ILE A 359 6.64 3.46 40.66
C ILE A 359 7.62 3.17 41.78
N ASP A 360 8.51 2.19 41.59
CA ASP A 360 9.49 1.74 42.60
C ASP A 360 8.87 1.47 43.99
N GLY A 361 7.65 0.96 44.01
CA GLY A 361 6.89 0.65 45.24
C GLY A 361 6.23 1.87 45.91
N VAL A 362 6.38 3.07 45.36
CA VAL A 362 5.75 4.29 45.87
C VAL A 362 4.42 4.52 45.17
N ALA A 363 3.33 4.46 45.94
CA ALA A 363 1.98 4.75 45.44
C ALA A 363 1.67 6.25 45.51
N SER A 364 1.18 6.83 44.43
CA SER A 364 0.66 8.20 44.42
C SER A 364 -0.64 8.32 43.62
N VAL A 365 -1.53 9.22 44.06
CA VAL A 365 -2.80 9.46 43.37
C VAL A 365 -2.54 10.28 42.11
N VAL A 366 -3.00 9.79 40.97
CA VAL A 366 -2.93 10.52 39.70
C VAL A 366 -4.10 11.51 39.65
N PRO A 367 -3.83 12.81 39.44
CA PRO A 367 -4.89 13.80 39.30
C PRO A 367 -5.83 13.45 38.14
N PRO A 368 -7.14 13.68 38.28
CA PRO A 368 -8.07 13.50 37.19
C PRO A 368 -7.72 14.46 36.03
N PRO A 369 -8.13 14.13 34.79
CA PRO A 369 -7.94 15.01 33.65
C PRO A 369 -8.58 16.39 33.87
N PRO A 370 -8.07 17.46 33.22
CA PRO A 370 -8.74 18.75 33.18
C PRO A 370 -10.18 18.65 32.66
N VAL A 371 -11.00 19.67 32.95
CA VAL A 371 -12.43 19.74 32.55
C VAL A 371 -12.63 19.67 31.02
N GLY A 372 -11.57 19.87 30.23
CA GLY A 372 -11.55 19.69 28.76
C GLY A 372 -11.23 18.27 28.26
N GLY A 373 -11.11 17.28 29.16
CA GLY A 373 -10.71 15.90 28.84
C GLY A 373 -9.20 15.65 29.03
N PRO A 374 -8.75 14.39 28.83
CA PRO A 374 -7.32 14.08 28.83
C PRO A 374 -6.58 14.95 27.82
N PRO A 375 -5.34 15.38 28.13
CA PRO A 375 -4.57 16.23 27.22
C PRO A 375 -4.48 15.55 25.87
N VAL A 376 -5.07 16.18 24.85
CA VAL A 376 -4.91 15.76 23.47
C VAL A 376 -3.41 15.77 23.18
N GLN A 377 -2.89 14.71 22.57
CA GLN A 377 -1.48 14.63 22.14
C GLN A 377 -1.29 15.63 20.97
N LEU A 378 -1.28 16.93 21.29
CA LEU A 378 -1.36 18.07 20.36
C LEU A 378 -0.15 18.14 19.43
N GLU A 379 0.98 17.56 19.82
CA GLU A 379 2.25 17.67 19.09
C GLU A 379 2.31 16.92 17.76
N ARG A 380 1.25 16.23 17.31
CA ARG A 380 1.32 15.36 16.11
C ARG A 380 0.23 15.57 15.07
N PHE A 381 -0.73 16.45 15.33
CA PHE A 381 -1.65 16.95 14.31
C PHE A 381 -1.28 18.38 13.92
N SER A 382 -0.14 18.56 13.26
CA SER A 382 -0.01 19.75 12.42
C SER A 382 -0.91 19.55 11.21
N ALA A 383 -2.09 20.17 11.22
CA ALA A 383 -2.81 20.41 9.98
C ALA A 383 -1.83 21.07 8.99
N ALA A 384 -1.83 20.61 7.74
CA ALA A 384 -1.06 21.23 6.68
C ALA A 384 -1.38 22.73 6.69
N ARG A 385 -0.43 23.55 7.13
CA ARG A 385 -0.50 24.98 6.89
C ARG A 385 -0.45 25.12 5.37
N ASN A 386 -1.57 25.51 4.76
CA ASN A 386 -1.57 26.02 3.39
C ASN A 386 -0.47 27.09 3.32
N PRO A 387 0.56 26.96 2.47
CA PRO A 387 1.35 28.10 2.09
C PRO A 387 0.46 28.96 1.19
N VAL A 388 -0.21 29.93 1.81
CA VAL A 388 -0.59 31.15 1.13
C VAL A 388 0.72 31.90 0.90
N VAL A 389 1.15 32.01 -0.36
CA VAL A 389 1.31 33.23 -1.17
C VAL A 389 1.64 32.78 -2.59
#